data_AF-A0A8X6WFM6-F1
#
_entry.id   AF-A0A8X6WFM6-F1
#
_cell.length_a   1.000
_cell.length_b   1.000
_cell.length_c   1.000
_cell.angle_alpha   90.00
_cell.angle_beta   90.00
_cell.angle_gamma   90.00
#
_symmetry.space_group_name_H-M   'P 1'
#
loop_
_entity.id
_entity.type
_entity.pdbx_description
1 polymer ?
#
loop_
_entity_poly.entity_id
_entity_poly.type
_entity_poly.pdbx_seq_one_letter_code
_entity_poly.pdbx_strand_id
1 'polypeptide(L)' 'MKSDKQYFRHILLFYYRKGKNAVQARKKLTDVYGEGVLTVRQCQNWFAKFRSGNFDVEDAPHSGRPVEADEDIS' A
#
# COMPACT_ATOMS: atom_id res chain seq x y z
N MET A 1 -8.56 -0.54 13.54
CA MET A 1 -9.26 -1.04 12.34
C MET A 1 -8.31 -0.97 11.17
N LYS A 2 -8.12 -2.08 10.43
CA LYS A 2 -7.34 -2.12 9.20
C LYS A 2 -7.82 -1.01 8.26
N SER A 3 -6.92 -0.08 7.90
CA SER A 3 -7.31 1.14 7.17
C SER A 3 -7.87 0.80 5.79
N ASP A 4 -8.77 1.64 5.25
CA ASP A 4 -9.32 1.51 3.89
C ASP A 4 -8.22 1.33 2.82
N LYS A 5 -7.02 1.84 3.09
CA LYS A 5 -5.85 1.66 2.21
C LYS A 5 -5.43 0.19 2.09
N GLN A 6 -5.50 -0.60 3.16
CA GLN A 6 -5.17 -2.03 3.10
C GLN A 6 -6.16 -2.80 2.21
N TYR A 7 -7.43 -2.46 2.29
CA TYR A 7 -8.47 -3.03 1.44
C TYR A 7 -8.13 -2.84 -0.05
N PHE A 8 -7.76 -1.62 -0.45
CA PHE A 8 -7.37 -1.34 -1.84
C PHE A 8 -6.09 -2.07 -2.26
N ARG A 9 -5.12 -2.26 -1.36
CA ARG A 9 -3.90 -3.04 -1.64
C ARG A 9 -4.20 -4.52 -1.93
N HIS A 10 -5.13 -5.12 -1.19
CA HIS A 10 -5.59 -6.49 -1.49
C HIS A 10 -6.23 -6.58 -2.88
N ILE A 11 -7.02 -5.57 -3.27
CA ILE A 11 -7.60 -5.52 -4.62
C ILE A 11 -6.51 -5.36 -5.69
N LEU A 12 -5.48 -4.55 -5.45
CA LEU A 12 -4.34 -4.45 -6.36
C LEU A 12 -3.61 -5.79 -6.52
N LEU A 13 -3.40 -6.53 -5.43
CA LEU A 13 -2.79 -7.87 -5.47
C LEU A 13 -3.65 -8.86 -6.28
N PHE A 14 -4.98 -8.80 -6.12
CA PHE A 14 -5.90 -9.59 -6.94
C PHE A 14 -5.71 -9.30 -8.45
N TYR A 15 -5.66 -8.04 -8.84
CA TYR A 15 -5.47 -7.67 -10.25
C TYR A 15 -4.07 -8.01 -10.79
N TYR A 16 -3.05 -7.90 -9.95
CA TYR A 16 -1.70 -8.35 -10.29
C TYR A 16 -1.69 -9.85 -10.64
N ARG A 17 -2.31 -10.70 -9.79
CA ARG A 17 -2.42 -12.14 -10.03
C ARG A 17 -3.25 -12.48 -11.28
N LYS A 18 -4.15 -11.59 -11.71
CA LYS A 18 -4.90 -11.69 -12.97
C LYS A 18 -4.11 -11.20 -14.20
N GLY A 19 -2.83 -10.88 -14.05
CA GLY A 19 -1.96 -10.42 -15.14
C GLY A 19 -2.27 -9.00 -15.63
N LYS A 20 -2.96 -8.19 -14.83
CA LYS A 20 -3.16 -6.77 -15.15
C LYS A 20 -1.92 -5.96 -14.77
N ASN A 21 -1.77 -4.78 -15.35
CA ASN A 21 -0.77 -3.81 -14.91
C ASN A 21 -1.38 -2.78 -13.94
N ALA A 22 -0.51 -1.95 -13.32
CA ALA A 22 -0.92 -0.97 -12.31
C ALA A 22 -1.96 0.03 -12.82
N VAL A 23 -1.87 0.46 -14.08
CA VAL A 23 -2.80 1.42 -14.69
C VAL A 23 -4.17 0.79 -14.89
N GLN A 24 -4.22 -0.44 -15.40
CA GLN A 24 -5.45 -1.20 -15.57
C GLN A 24 -6.13 -1.50 -14.23
N ALA A 25 -5.34 -1.90 -13.22
CA ALA A 25 -5.84 -2.16 -11.88
C ALA A 25 -6.42 -0.89 -11.24
N ARG A 26 -5.72 0.26 -11.35
CA ARG A 26 -6.21 1.55 -10.88
C ARG A 26 -7.52 1.92 -11.56
N LYS A 27 -7.61 1.82 -12.89
CA LYS A 27 -8.84 2.15 -13.63
C LYS A 27 -10.02 1.35 -13.09
N LYS A 28 -9.86 0.03 -12.93
CA LYS A 28 -10.92 -0.83 -12.37
C LYS A 28 -11.28 -0.48 -10.92
N LEU A 29 -10.31 -0.06 -10.13
CA LEU A 29 -10.54 0.39 -8.75
C LEU A 29 -11.38 1.68 -8.75
N THR A 30 -10.99 2.66 -9.56
CA THR A 30 -11.67 3.94 -9.70
C THR A 30 -13.07 3.79 -10.30
N ASP A 31 -13.26 2.89 -11.26
CA ASP A 31 -14.58 2.61 -11.85
C ASP A 31 -15.60 2.09 -10.80
N VAL A 32 -15.14 1.44 -9.73
CA VAL A 32 -16.00 0.86 -8.68
C VAL A 32 -16.14 1.78 -7.46
N TYR A 33 -15.04 2.39 -7.02
CA TYR A 33 -14.99 3.15 -5.76
C TYR A 33 -14.88 4.66 -5.94
N GLY A 34 -14.77 5.15 -7.17
CA GLY A 34 -14.60 6.58 -7.48
C GLY A 34 -13.14 7.04 -7.46
N GLU A 35 -12.96 8.35 -7.67
CA GLU A 35 -11.65 9.00 -7.65
C GLU A 35 -11.10 9.13 -6.22
N GLY A 36 -9.78 9.32 -6.10
CA GLY A 36 -9.12 9.58 -4.81
C GLY A 36 -8.78 8.35 -3.97
N VAL A 37 -9.08 7.14 -4.46
CA VAL A 37 -8.81 5.88 -3.75
C VAL A 37 -7.31 5.60 -3.60
N LEU A 38 -6.59 5.57 -4.72
CA LEU A 38 -5.13 5.43 -4.78
C LEU A 38 -4.59 6.27 -5.94
N THR A 39 -3.48 6.95 -5.68
CA THR A 39 -2.73 7.64 -6.73
C THR A 39 -2.05 6.63 -7.67
N VAL A 40 -1.76 7.05 -8.90
CA VAL A 40 -1.01 6.22 -9.88
C VAL A 40 0.32 5.74 -9.28
N ARG A 41 1.04 6.61 -8.58
CA ARG A 41 2.33 6.29 -7.95
C ARG A 41 2.19 5.22 -6.87
N GLN A 42 1.14 5.27 -6.05
CA GLN A 42 0.86 4.23 -5.07
C GLN A 42 0.62 2.88 -5.74
N CYS A 43 -0.21 2.83 -6.80
CA CYS A 43 -0.44 1.60 -7.54
C CYS A 43 0.86 1.05 -8.15
N GLN A 44 1.71 1.91 -8.74
CA GLN A 44 2.99 1.50 -9.31
C GLN A 44 3.94 0.92 -8.25
N ASN A 45 4.04 1.55 -7.08
CA ASN A 45 4.89 1.07 -5.98
C ASN A 45 4.45 -0.31 -5.48
N TRP A 46 3.14 -0.54 -5.32
CA TRP A 46 2.61 -1.86 -4.94
C TRP A 46 2.89 -2.91 -6.00
N PHE A 47 2.73 -2.59 -7.27
CA PHE A 47 3.06 -3.50 -8.36
C PHE A 47 4.57 -3.82 -8.43
N ALA A 48 5.43 -2.86 -8.12
CA ALA A 48 6.86 -3.12 -8.00
C ALA A 48 7.17 -4.11 -6.86
N LYS A 49 6.53 -3.93 -5.69
CA LYS A 49 6.63 -4.85 -4.55
C LYS A 49 6.17 -6.27 -4.91
N PHE A 50 5.04 -6.41 -5.61
CA PHE A 50 4.55 -7.71 -6.06
C PHE A 50 5.45 -8.37 -7.10
N ARG A 51 6.07 -7.59 -8.00
CA ARG A 51 7.06 -8.10 -8.96
C ARG A 51 8.33 -8.62 -8.30
N SER A 52 8.72 -8.06 -7.16
CA SER A 52 9.85 -8.58 -6.37
C SER A 52 9.47 -9.79 -5.50
N GLY A 53 8.27 -10.36 -5.67
CA GLY A 53 7.79 -11.51 -4.90
C GLY A 53 7.29 -11.18 -3.49
N ASN A 54 7.23 -9.90 -3.11
CA ASN A 54 6.72 -9.50 -1.80
C ASN A 54 5.21 -9.21 -1.90
N PHE A 55 4.40 -10.10 -1.33
CA PHE A 55 2.94 -10.01 -1.35
C PHE A 55 2.34 -9.53 -0.03
N ASP A 56 3.17 -9.13 0.92
CA ASP A 56 2.68 -8.54 2.17
C ASP A 56 2.05 -7.18 1.85
N VAL A 57 0.79 -6.98 2.24
CA VAL A 57 0.04 -5.75 2.00
C VAL A 57 -0.02 -4.83 3.22
N GLU A 58 0.52 -5.28 4.35
CA GLU A 58 0.72 -4.45 5.51
C GLU A 58 1.82 -3.41 5.22
N ASP A 59 1.71 -2.26 5.89
CA ASP A 59 2.82 -1.31 5.90
C ASP A 59 3.94 -1.90 6.77
N ALA A 60 5.18 -1.73 6.33
CA ALA A 60 6.32 -2.09 7.16
C ALA A 60 6.23 -1.33 8.49
N PRO A 61 6.69 -1.93 9.60
CA PRO A 61 6.80 -1.22 10.87
C PRO A 61 7.54 0.09 10.60
N HIS A 62 6.89 1.22 10.87
CA HIS A 62 7.58 2.50 10.81
C HIS A 62 8.55 2.48 11.99
N SER A 63 9.84 2.40 11.70
CA SER A 63 10.88 2.73 12.68
C SER A 63 10.69 4.22 13.01
N GLY A 64 9.87 4.49 14.02
CA GLY A 64 9.77 5.83 14.59
C GLY A 64 11.16 6.29 15.03
N ARG A 65 11.40 7.60 15.03
CA ARG A 65 12.58 8.16 15.67
C ARG A 65 12.57 7.70 17.15
N PRO A 66 13.69 7.18 17.69
CA PRO A 66 13.77 6.94 19.13
C PRO A 66 13.42 8.25 19.85
N VAL A 67 12.42 8.21 20.72
CA VAL A 67 12.22 9.28 21.69
C VAL A 67 13.28 9.00 22.76
N GLU A 68 14.44 9.62 22.61
CA GLU A 68 15.35 9.80 23.75
C GLU A 68 14.56 10.64 24.76
N ALA A 69 13.96 9.98 25.75
CA ALA A 69 13.51 10.66 26.94
C ALA A 69 14.79 11.06 27.67
N ASP A 70 14.98 12.37 27.86
CA ASP A 70 16.03 12.89 28.72
C ASP A 70 15.92 12.19 30.07
N GLU A 71 16.90 11.34 30.39
CA GLU A 71 17.10 10.86 31.75
C GLU A 71 17.48 12.09 32.58
N ASP A 72 16.50 12.62 33.29
CA ASP A 72 16.70 13.59 34.38
C ASP A 72 17.60 12.90 35.41
N ILE A 73 18.91 13.16 35.33
CA ILE A 73 19.88 12.76 36.33
C ILE A 73 19.55 13.54 37.61
N SER A 74 19.20 12.77 38.64
CA SER A 74 18.93 13.21 40.02
C SER A 74 19.94 14.22 40.59
#